data_AF-A0A660LYS0-F1
#
_entry.id   AF-A0A660LYS0-F1
#
_cell.length_a   1.000
_cell.length_b   1.000
_cell.length_c   1.000
_cell.angle_alpha   90.00
_cell.angle_beta   90.00
_cell.angle_gamma   90.00
#
_symmetry.space_group_name_H-M   'P 1'
#
loop_
_entity.id
_entity.type
_entity.pdbx_description
1 polymer ?
#
loop_
_entity_poly.entity_id
_entity_poly.type
_entity_poly.pdbx_seq_one_letter_code
_entity_poly.pdbx_strand_id
1 'polypeptide(L)'
;MLVWLTPAGSRPWVGSTNDNNIWSLIFGYNGLGRLLGGHGGGGGPGGGTPPSGGIGGTTTLQTAGSTTQTMADGAGMMPGGMGGGPGGGHGPGGTGFGGQTGIFRIFNNDFGPNIAWLLVLALAGGGLMLWILRKTPRTNRGRAAVIFWMLWLLIHIVIFSMTSGVIHPYYVVVMAPAVAALVGISLPFLWGAYTRRKPYAWLLPLLVGVTAVIAVMILGYAGTMTWLMWIVGLLGLTGMIGLLVNLYAPRRWLQNLAIITAIAACTLAPTVYTLATVNVAHTGSIPTAGPSSTAMRGSNNETSQANSQLVQYLLQHQNGATWLVAVASANESAAIQLTSGQPVMAVGGFNGSDTPLTLEQFKQLVKVGKVKYYAIGSHGRGGGGPGGGNNEIAAWVKQTGTVVNYGGSDVTLYELSRE
;
A
#
# COMPACT_ATOMS: atom_id res chain seq x y z
N MET A 1 -11.59 21.99 -3.14
CA MET A 1 -12.31 23.28 -3.30
C MET A 1 -11.60 24.20 -4.30
N LEU A 2 -10.32 24.53 -4.14
CA LEU A 2 -9.57 25.34 -5.12
C LEU A 2 -9.69 24.85 -6.58
N VAL A 3 -9.40 23.57 -6.83
CA VAL A 3 -9.53 22.94 -8.17
C VAL A 3 -10.96 23.03 -8.73
N TRP A 4 -11.98 23.01 -7.89
CA TRP A 4 -13.37 23.15 -8.34
C TRP A 4 -13.71 24.60 -8.72
N LEU A 5 -13.13 25.56 -8.02
CA LEU A 5 -13.37 26.99 -8.23
C LEU A 5 -12.56 27.56 -9.39
N THR A 6 -11.48 26.89 -9.81
CA THR A 6 -10.70 27.29 -10.99
C THR A 6 -11.35 26.74 -12.27
N PRO A 7 -11.60 27.58 -13.29
CA PRO A 7 -12.13 27.12 -14.58
C PRO A 7 -11.31 26.00 -15.19
N ALA A 8 -11.96 25.04 -15.85
CA ALA A 8 -11.32 23.82 -16.37
C ALA A 8 -10.14 24.11 -17.32
N GLY A 9 -10.24 25.16 -18.15
CA GLY A 9 -9.16 25.59 -19.05
C GLY A 9 -8.00 26.31 -18.38
N SER A 10 -8.10 26.61 -17.08
CA SER A 10 -7.09 27.36 -16.30
C SER A 10 -6.53 26.53 -15.14
N ARG A 11 -6.82 25.22 -15.10
CA ARG A 11 -6.31 24.31 -14.06
C ARG A 11 -5.69 23.06 -14.67
N PRO A 12 -4.79 22.39 -13.94
CA PRO A 12 -4.33 21.05 -14.30
C PRO A 12 -5.50 20.07 -14.41
N TRP A 13 -5.32 19.07 -15.27
CA TRP A 13 -6.25 17.94 -15.38
C TRP A 13 -6.38 17.21 -14.05
N VAL A 14 -7.60 16.83 -13.69
CA VAL A 14 -7.87 15.97 -12.53
C VAL A 14 -7.58 14.53 -12.93
N GLY A 15 -6.35 14.07 -12.68
CA GLY A 15 -5.91 12.70 -12.98
C GLY A 15 -6.76 11.63 -12.28
N SER A 16 -6.68 10.40 -12.77
CA SER A 16 -7.54 9.28 -12.35
C SER A 16 -9.04 9.51 -12.61
N THR A 17 -9.37 10.43 -13.52
CA THR A 17 -10.72 10.69 -14.02
C THR A 17 -10.71 10.80 -15.54
N ASN A 18 -11.86 10.51 -16.16
CA ASN A 18 -12.05 10.60 -17.61
C ASN A 18 -12.77 11.89 -18.04
N ASP A 19 -13.15 12.73 -17.09
CA ASP A 19 -14.04 13.88 -17.28
C ASP A 19 -13.49 15.18 -16.67
N ASN A 20 -12.23 15.18 -16.20
CA ASN A 20 -11.60 16.31 -15.52
C ASN A 20 -12.36 16.80 -14.27
N ASN A 21 -13.14 15.94 -13.62
CA ASN A 21 -14.05 16.35 -12.54
C ASN A 21 -13.55 15.88 -11.17
N ILE A 22 -13.31 16.83 -10.27
CA ILE A 22 -12.89 16.55 -8.89
C ILE A 22 -13.93 15.74 -8.10
N TRP A 23 -15.21 15.87 -8.39
CA TRP A 23 -16.23 15.08 -7.70
C TRP A 23 -16.21 13.62 -8.14
N SER A 24 -15.94 13.36 -9.42
CA SER A 24 -15.68 12.02 -9.95
C SER A 24 -14.45 11.41 -9.29
N LEU A 25 -13.41 12.22 -9.01
CA LEU A 25 -12.25 11.77 -8.22
C LEU A 25 -12.61 11.45 -6.76
N ILE A 26 -13.38 12.31 -6.08
CA ILE A 26 -13.68 12.18 -4.64
C ILE A 26 -14.68 11.06 -4.38
N PHE A 27 -15.84 11.09 -5.02
CA PHE A 27 -16.93 10.16 -4.74
C PHE A 27 -16.90 8.91 -5.63
N GLY A 28 -16.37 9.04 -6.85
CA GLY A 28 -16.17 7.92 -7.77
C GLY A 28 -14.89 7.15 -7.45
N TYR A 29 -13.76 7.58 -8.02
CA TYR A 29 -12.47 6.87 -7.94
C TYR A 29 -12.03 6.60 -6.50
N ASN A 30 -11.95 7.62 -5.62
CA ASN A 30 -11.49 7.45 -4.24
C ASN A 30 -12.59 7.02 -3.25
N GLY A 31 -13.85 7.21 -3.60
CA GLY A 31 -15.00 6.94 -2.72
C GLY A 31 -15.57 5.55 -2.96
N LEU A 32 -16.71 5.50 -3.64
CA LEU A 32 -17.46 4.27 -3.89
C LEU A 32 -16.68 3.27 -4.74
N GLY A 33 -15.86 3.73 -5.68
CA GLY A 33 -15.01 2.88 -6.51
C GLY A 33 -14.07 2.01 -5.68
N ARG A 34 -13.45 2.60 -4.64
CA ARG A 34 -12.60 1.83 -3.72
C ARG A 34 -13.39 0.92 -2.78
N LEU A 35 -14.61 1.26 -2.39
CA LEU A 35 -15.37 0.46 -1.41
C LEU A 35 -16.15 -0.70 -2.05
N LEU A 36 -16.62 -0.52 -3.28
CA LEU A 36 -17.48 -1.49 -3.98
C LEU A 36 -16.72 -2.35 -4.99
N GLY A 37 -15.39 -2.20 -5.10
CA GLY A 37 -14.59 -2.88 -6.11
C GLY A 37 -14.90 -2.43 -7.53
N GLY A 38 -15.31 -1.17 -7.71
CA GLY A 38 -15.72 -0.63 -9.00
C GLY A 38 -14.56 -0.42 -9.96
N HIS A 39 -14.78 -0.71 -11.25
CA HIS A 39 -13.89 -0.43 -12.38
C HIS A 39 -13.72 1.08 -12.68
N GLY A 40 -13.90 1.96 -11.69
CA GLY A 40 -13.73 3.39 -11.83
C GLY A 40 -12.25 3.74 -11.72
N GLY A 41 -11.59 3.94 -12.86
CA GLY A 41 -10.27 4.56 -12.98
C GLY A 41 -9.06 3.62 -12.78
N GLY A 42 -8.60 3.00 -13.86
CA GLY A 42 -7.16 2.76 -14.08
C GLY A 42 -6.37 1.88 -13.10
N GLY A 43 -7.00 1.04 -12.29
CA GLY A 43 -6.35 -0.09 -11.62
C GLY A 43 -6.64 -1.36 -12.40
N GLY A 44 -5.64 -1.92 -13.10
CA GLY A 44 -5.79 -3.20 -13.79
C GLY A 44 -6.23 -4.33 -12.84
N PRO A 45 -6.82 -5.42 -13.36
CA PRO A 45 -7.37 -6.49 -12.55
C PRO A 45 -6.23 -7.29 -11.89
N GLY A 46 -5.91 -6.93 -10.65
CA GLY A 46 -5.03 -7.69 -9.78
C GLY A 46 -5.84 -8.50 -8.78
N GLY A 47 -6.24 -9.70 -9.16
CA GLY A 47 -6.92 -10.65 -8.26
C GLY A 47 -7.96 -11.48 -8.98
N GLY A 48 -7.50 -12.52 -9.68
CA GLY A 48 -8.41 -13.59 -10.12
C GLY A 48 -9.17 -14.14 -8.91
N THR A 49 -10.48 -14.18 -9.04
CA THR A 49 -11.35 -15.03 -8.24
C THR A 49 -10.76 -16.45 -8.18
N PRO A 50 -10.65 -17.09 -7.00
CA PRO A 50 -10.29 -18.50 -6.95
C PRO A 50 -11.36 -19.29 -7.73
N PRO A 51 -11.00 -20.28 -8.56
CA PRO A 51 -12.01 -21.19 -9.10
C PRO A 51 -12.68 -21.87 -7.91
N SER A 52 -13.99 -21.68 -7.79
CA SER A 52 -14.85 -22.49 -6.94
C SER A 52 -14.63 -23.96 -7.26
N GLY A 53 -14.34 -24.75 -6.23
CA GLY A 53 -14.15 -26.19 -6.36
C GLY A 53 -15.34 -26.86 -7.05
N GLY A 54 -15.07 -27.46 -8.20
CA GLY A 54 -15.97 -28.36 -8.92
C GLY A 54 -15.38 -29.77 -8.89
N ILE A 55 -16.12 -30.69 -8.28
CA ILE A 55 -15.85 -32.12 -8.17
C ILE A 55 -16.02 -32.78 -9.55
N GLY A 56 -15.07 -33.66 -9.92
CA GLY A 56 -15.30 -34.83 -10.77
C GLY A 56 -15.34 -34.62 -12.28
N GLY A 57 -14.37 -35.21 -12.99
CA GLY A 57 -14.42 -35.31 -14.45
C GLY A 57 -13.09 -35.77 -15.06
N THR A 58 -12.82 -37.07 -15.00
CA THR A 58 -11.82 -37.75 -15.83
C THR A 58 -12.05 -37.44 -17.31
N THR A 59 -11.03 -36.95 -18.01
CA THR A 59 -10.96 -37.08 -19.47
C THR A 59 -9.50 -37.15 -19.93
N THR A 60 -9.17 -38.30 -20.50
CA THR A 60 -7.92 -38.67 -21.18
C THR A 60 -7.87 -38.07 -22.58
N LEU A 61 -6.73 -37.49 -22.98
CA LEU A 61 -6.27 -37.39 -24.38
C LEU A 61 -4.78 -36.98 -24.37
N GLN A 62 -3.85 -37.93 -24.44
CA GLN A 62 -3.28 -38.59 -25.63
C GLN A 62 -2.08 -37.81 -26.21
N THR A 63 -0.91 -38.38 -25.96
CA THR A 63 0.43 -37.95 -26.36
C THR A 63 0.74 -38.41 -27.78
N ALA A 64 1.29 -37.52 -28.59
CA ALA A 64 2.17 -37.79 -29.74
C ALA A 64 3.09 -36.55 -29.82
N GLY A 65 4.42 -36.57 -29.86
CA GLY A 65 5.37 -37.59 -30.29
C GLY A 65 6.18 -37.00 -31.44
N SER A 66 7.31 -36.32 -31.18
CA SER A 66 8.46 -36.28 -32.11
C SER A 66 9.73 -35.83 -31.41
N THR A 67 10.68 -36.74 -31.39
CA THR A 67 12.04 -36.67 -30.88
C THR A 67 12.94 -35.87 -31.83
N THR A 68 13.86 -35.08 -31.29
CA THR A 68 15.20 -34.93 -31.89
C THR A 68 16.20 -34.64 -30.77
N GLN A 69 16.99 -35.66 -30.45
CA GLN A 69 18.19 -35.58 -29.61
C GLN A 69 19.37 -35.18 -30.50
N THR A 70 20.22 -34.29 -30.00
CA THR A 70 21.67 -34.38 -30.18
C THR A 70 22.35 -33.98 -28.87
N MET A 71 23.11 -34.93 -28.32
CA MET A 71 24.10 -34.83 -27.24
C MET A 71 25.34 -34.08 -27.74
N ALA A 72 26.33 -33.62 -26.98
CA ALA A 72 26.62 -33.30 -25.58
C ALA A 72 28.04 -32.69 -25.62
N ASP A 73 28.37 -31.76 -24.72
CA ASP A 73 29.66 -31.76 -24.02
C ASP A 73 29.63 -30.72 -22.89
N GLY A 74 30.00 -31.17 -21.70
CA GLY A 74 29.90 -30.43 -20.46
C GLY A 74 31.23 -30.35 -19.72
N ALA A 75 31.35 -29.27 -18.94
CA ALA A 75 32.11 -29.17 -17.70
C ALA A 75 31.59 -27.88 -17.02
N GLY A 76 30.95 -27.84 -15.85
CA GLY A 76 30.73 -28.82 -14.81
C GLY A 76 30.95 -28.12 -13.47
N MET A 77 29.90 -27.82 -12.70
CA MET A 77 29.97 -27.75 -11.24
C MET A 77 28.58 -27.97 -10.62
N MET A 78 28.58 -28.76 -9.56
CA MET A 78 27.54 -29.63 -9.00
C MET A 78 26.45 -28.91 -8.14
N PRO A 79 25.38 -29.64 -7.77
CA PRO A 79 24.12 -29.10 -7.24
C PRO A 79 24.01 -29.19 -5.70
N GLY A 80 23.19 -28.31 -5.10
CA GLY A 80 22.91 -28.29 -3.67
C GLY A 80 21.44 -28.05 -3.33
N GLY A 81 20.72 -29.14 -3.06
CA GLY A 81 19.78 -29.34 -1.94
C GLY A 81 18.68 -28.33 -1.58
N MET A 82 17.44 -28.77 -1.79
CA MET A 82 16.30 -28.78 -0.83
C MET A 82 15.94 -27.52 -0.02
N GLY A 83 14.70 -27.05 -0.22
CA GLY A 83 14.02 -26.13 0.70
C GLY A 83 12.61 -25.72 0.26
N GLY A 84 11.78 -26.67 -0.20
CA GLY A 84 10.37 -26.39 -0.53
C GLY A 84 9.53 -26.22 0.73
N GLY A 85 9.49 -25.01 1.28
CA GLY A 85 8.51 -24.58 2.27
C GLY A 85 7.26 -23.98 1.61
N PRO A 86 6.06 -24.11 2.21
CA PRO A 86 4.81 -23.60 1.62
C PRO A 86 4.74 -22.08 1.79
N GLY A 87 5.40 -21.34 0.90
CA GLY A 87 5.30 -19.89 0.79
C GLY A 87 4.36 -19.51 -0.36
N GLY A 88 3.18 -18.98 -0.03
CA GLY A 88 2.22 -18.49 -1.01
C GLY A 88 2.84 -17.47 -1.95
N GLY A 89 2.64 -17.69 -3.26
CA GLY A 89 3.14 -16.84 -4.33
C GLY A 89 2.63 -15.41 -4.19
N HIS A 90 3.54 -14.50 -3.88
CA HIS A 90 3.29 -13.06 -3.98
C HIS A 90 3.67 -12.64 -5.39
N GLY A 91 2.67 -12.35 -6.22
CA GLY A 91 2.88 -11.61 -7.47
C GLY A 91 3.47 -10.22 -7.18
N PRO A 92 3.74 -9.39 -8.22
CA PRO A 92 4.49 -8.13 -8.10
C PRO A 92 3.87 -7.03 -7.21
N GLY A 93 2.86 -7.31 -6.40
CA GLY A 93 2.28 -6.43 -5.38
C GLY A 93 2.66 -6.78 -3.93
N GLY A 94 3.76 -7.50 -3.71
CA GLY A 94 4.27 -7.83 -2.38
C GLY A 94 4.74 -6.57 -1.62
N THR A 95 4.18 -6.35 -0.42
CA THR A 95 4.52 -5.30 0.54
C THR A 95 4.44 -3.86 -0.01
N GLY A 96 3.30 -3.21 0.15
CA GLY A 96 3.18 -1.77 -0.18
C GLY A 96 1.78 -1.25 -0.45
N PHE A 97 0.85 -2.12 -0.83
CA PHE A 97 -0.52 -1.72 -1.20
C PHE A 97 -1.61 -2.41 -0.37
N GLY A 98 -1.34 -2.63 0.92
CA GLY A 98 -2.32 -3.02 1.93
C GLY A 98 -2.86 -4.45 1.87
N GLY A 99 -2.49 -5.25 0.87
CA GLY A 99 -2.92 -6.66 0.75
C GLY A 99 -4.41 -6.84 0.48
N GLN A 100 -4.92 -8.06 0.66
CA GLN A 100 -6.33 -8.41 0.40
C GLN A 100 -7.30 -7.66 1.32
N THR A 101 -8.44 -7.22 0.77
CA THR A 101 -9.54 -6.61 1.54
C THR A 101 -10.16 -7.61 2.49
N GLY A 102 -10.56 -7.16 3.68
CA GLY A 102 -11.25 -8.01 4.64
C GLY A 102 -11.30 -7.42 6.03
N ILE A 103 -12.19 -7.96 6.87
CA ILE A 103 -12.44 -7.45 8.24
C ILE A 103 -11.15 -7.43 9.07
N PHE A 104 -10.27 -8.43 8.89
CA PHE A 104 -9.01 -8.55 9.63
C PHE A 104 -7.81 -7.91 8.92
N ARG A 105 -8.01 -7.20 7.80
CA ARG A 105 -6.93 -6.58 7.03
C ARG A 105 -6.08 -5.63 7.88
N ILE A 106 -6.69 -4.91 8.82
CA ILE A 106 -5.96 -4.00 9.72
C ILE A 106 -4.89 -4.70 10.58
N PHE A 107 -5.00 -6.02 10.74
CA PHE A 107 -4.04 -6.85 11.47
C PHE A 107 -3.10 -7.62 10.54
N ASN A 108 -3.12 -7.42 9.23
CA ASN A 108 -2.22 -8.14 8.33
C ASN A 108 -0.76 -7.61 8.43
N ASN A 109 0.15 -8.22 7.66
CA ASN A 109 1.55 -7.83 7.63
C ASN A 109 1.79 -6.38 7.15
N ASP A 110 0.92 -5.84 6.31
CA ASP A 110 1.06 -4.47 5.81
C ASP A 110 0.61 -3.43 6.85
N PHE A 111 -0.59 -3.57 7.41
CA PHE A 111 -1.18 -2.57 8.31
C PHE A 111 -0.86 -2.80 9.78
N GLY A 112 -0.76 -4.05 10.22
CA GLY A 112 -0.59 -4.43 11.62
C GLY A 112 0.55 -3.68 12.31
N PRO A 113 1.79 -3.74 11.77
CA PRO A 113 2.94 -3.03 12.33
C PRO A 113 2.78 -1.50 12.44
N ASN A 114 1.89 -0.90 11.67
CA ASN A 114 1.70 0.56 11.63
C ASN A 114 0.72 1.08 12.69
N ILE A 115 -0.25 0.26 13.16
CA ILE A 115 -1.31 0.77 14.07
C ILE A 115 -1.90 -0.25 15.05
N ALA A 116 -1.82 -1.55 14.77
CA ALA A 116 -2.69 -2.52 15.42
C ALA A 116 -2.29 -2.89 16.86
N TRP A 117 -1.09 -2.49 17.30
CA TRP A 117 -0.50 -2.84 18.60
C TRP A 117 -1.46 -2.71 19.79
N LEU A 118 -2.13 -1.57 19.91
CA LEU A 118 -3.05 -1.25 21.02
C LEU A 118 -4.52 -1.21 20.57
N LEU A 119 -4.82 -1.65 19.35
CA LEU A 119 -6.11 -1.41 18.71
C LEU A 119 -7.26 -2.12 19.44
N VAL A 120 -7.06 -3.38 19.82
CA VAL A 120 -8.09 -4.14 20.55
C VAL A 120 -8.30 -3.59 21.96
N LEU A 121 -7.23 -3.14 22.63
CA LEU A 121 -7.32 -2.45 23.92
C LEU A 121 -8.15 -1.16 23.80
N ALA A 122 -7.92 -0.36 22.76
CA ALA A 122 -8.68 0.85 22.49
C ALA A 122 -10.18 0.57 22.24
N LEU A 123 -10.49 -0.42 21.39
CA LEU A 123 -11.88 -0.78 21.05
C LEU A 123 -12.63 -1.34 22.27
N ALA A 124 -12.02 -2.26 23.01
CA ALA A 124 -12.62 -2.86 24.19
C ALA A 124 -12.78 -1.84 25.32
N GLY A 125 -11.76 -1.01 25.55
CA GLY A 125 -11.78 0.06 26.54
C GLY A 125 -12.83 1.13 26.21
N GLY A 126 -12.91 1.56 24.95
CA GLY A 126 -13.92 2.50 24.47
C GLY A 126 -15.34 1.92 24.55
N GLY A 127 -15.53 0.66 24.17
CA GLY A 127 -16.80 -0.06 24.32
C GLY A 127 -17.25 -0.15 25.79
N LEU A 128 -16.33 -0.45 26.70
CA LEU A 128 -16.60 -0.43 28.14
C LEU A 128 -17.02 0.98 28.60
N MET A 129 -16.33 2.03 28.14
CA MET A 129 -16.70 3.40 28.49
C MET A 129 -18.08 3.78 27.99
N LEU A 130 -18.45 3.40 26.76
CA LEU A 130 -19.81 3.60 26.26
C LEU A 130 -20.84 2.85 27.10
N TRP A 131 -20.54 1.62 27.52
CA TRP A 131 -21.43 0.84 28.39
C TRP A 131 -21.62 1.47 29.77
N ILE A 132 -20.54 1.96 30.39
CA ILE A 132 -20.59 2.67 31.68
C ILE A 132 -21.39 3.98 31.53
N LEU A 133 -21.13 4.74 30.47
CA LEU A 133 -21.74 6.04 30.22
C LEU A 133 -23.13 5.97 29.56
N ARG A 134 -23.67 4.77 29.26
CA ARG A 134 -24.92 4.61 28.50
C ARG A 134 -26.14 5.31 29.11
N LYS A 135 -26.18 5.39 30.44
CA LYS A 135 -27.27 6.04 31.21
C LYS A 135 -27.03 7.54 31.45
N THR A 136 -25.86 8.08 31.09
CA THR A 136 -25.59 9.51 31.22
C THR A 136 -26.31 10.32 30.15
N PRO A 137 -26.73 11.58 30.42
CA PRO A 137 -27.38 12.43 29.44
C PRO A 137 -26.55 12.61 28.16
N ARG A 138 -27.20 12.84 27.01
CA ARG A 138 -26.51 13.03 25.72
C ARG A 138 -25.62 14.28 25.70
N THR A 139 -25.87 15.24 26.58
CA THR A 139 -25.06 16.45 26.79
C THR A 139 -23.81 16.21 27.63
N ASN A 140 -23.62 15.00 28.18
CA ASN A 140 -22.42 14.67 28.95
C ASN A 140 -21.18 14.69 28.05
N ARG A 141 -20.19 15.53 28.40
CA ARG A 141 -18.96 15.71 27.62
C ARG A 141 -18.11 14.44 27.52
N GLY A 142 -18.07 13.62 28.58
CA GLY A 142 -17.35 12.35 28.56
C GLY A 142 -17.98 11.34 27.61
N ARG A 143 -19.31 11.23 27.61
CA ARG A 143 -20.04 10.38 26.64
C ARG A 143 -19.81 10.86 25.20
N ALA A 144 -19.89 12.16 24.95
CA ALA A 144 -19.64 12.74 23.65
C ALA A 144 -18.20 12.47 23.16
N ALA A 145 -17.20 12.64 24.03
CA ALA A 145 -15.80 12.40 23.71
C ALA A 145 -15.54 10.94 23.31
N VAL A 146 -16.06 9.98 24.09
CA VAL A 146 -15.88 8.54 23.77
C VAL A 146 -16.60 8.18 22.46
N ILE A 147 -17.81 8.70 22.24
CA ILE A 147 -18.53 8.49 20.97
C ILE A 147 -17.72 9.04 19.79
N PHE A 148 -17.17 10.25 19.91
CA PHE A 148 -16.36 10.87 18.87
C PHE A 148 -15.14 9.99 18.51
N TRP A 149 -14.34 9.60 19.51
CA TRP A 149 -13.15 8.79 19.27
C TRP A 149 -13.47 7.37 18.79
N MET A 150 -14.53 6.75 19.31
CA MET A 150 -14.99 5.44 18.82
C MET A 150 -15.47 5.49 17.38
N LEU A 151 -16.29 6.49 17.02
CA LEU A 151 -16.76 6.64 15.65
C LEU A 151 -15.61 6.95 14.69
N TRP A 152 -14.70 7.84 15.08
CA TRP A 152 -13.47 8.11 14.32
C TRP A 152 -12.71 6.82 14.06
N LEU A 153 -12.44 6.03 15.11
CA LEU A 153 -11.66 4.80 14.98
C LEU A 153 -12.38 3.76 14.12
N LEU A 154 -13.67 3.51 14.36
CA LEU A 154 -14.45 2.51 13.65
C LEU A 154 -14.60 2.83 12.16
N ILE A 155 -14.86 4.10 11.80
CA ILE A 155 -14.95 4.52 10.40
C ILE A 155 -13.63 4.21 9.68
N HIS A 156 -12.49 4.58 10.27
CA HIS A 156 -11.19 4.34 9.64
C HIS A 156 -10.85 2.85 9.54
N ILE A 157 -11.15 2.04 10.56
CA ILE A 157 -10.98 0.57 10.48
C ILE A 157 -11.79 0.02 9.31
N VAL A 158 -13.07 0.37 9.21
CA VAL A 158 -13.96 -0.14 8.15
C VAL A 158 -13.45 0.31 6.78
N ILE A 159 -13.17 1.59 6.60
CA ILE A 159 -12.72 2.13 5.31
C ILE A 159 -11.40 1.47 4.90
N PHE A 160 -10.37 1.44 5.76
CA PHE A 160 -9.07 0.87 5.38
C PHE A 160 -9.12 -0.65 5.19
N SER A 161 -10.00 -1.36 5.91
CA SER A 161 -10.21 -2.80 5.71
C SER A 161 -10.93 -3.14 4.40
N MET A 162 -11.86 -2.29 3.95
CA MET A 162 -12.74 -2.57 2.80
C MET A 162 -12.28 -1.92 1.48
N THR A 163 -11.42 -0.91 1.54
CA THR A 163 -10.92 -0.19 0.36
C THR A 163 -10.07 -1.11 -0.55
N SER A 164 -10.57 -1.46 -1.73
CA SER A 164 -9.83 -2.16 -2.78
C SER A 164 -8.90 -1.23 -3.56
N GLY A 165 -7.90 -1.83 -4.22
CA GLY A 165 -6.91 -1.10 -5.02
C GLY A 165 -5.72 -0.60 -4.19
N VAL A 166 -5.06 0.44 -4.71
CA VAL A 166 -3.81 0.99 -4.17
C VAL A 166 -4.09 1.78 -2.88
N ILE A 167 -3.78 1.18 -1.73
CA ILE A 167 -3.84 1.82 -0.41
C ILE A 167 -2.50 1.67 0.31
N HIS A 168 -1.93 2.79 0.74
CA HIS A 168 -0.67 2.78 1.43
C HIS A 168 -0.85 2.52 2.92
N PRO A 169 -0.06 1.62 3.53
CA PRO A 169 -0.17 1.29 4.94
C PRO A 169 -0.10 2.50 5.87
N TYR A 170 0.76 3.48 5.59
CA TYR A 170 0.95 4.64 6.47
C TYR A 170 -0.31 5.50 6.70
N TYR A 171 -1.34 5.38 5.86
CA TYR A 171 -2.61 6.11 6.05
C TYR A 171 -3.27 5.81 7.40
N VAL A 172 -3.03 4.64 7.99
CA VAL A 172 -3.59 4.29 9.30
C VAL A 172 -3.08 5.17 10.44
N VAL A 173 -2.05 5.99 10.22
CA VAL A 173 -1.57 6.96 11.21
C VAL A 173 -2.69 7.89 11.70
N VAL A 174 -3.69 8.16 10.85
CA VAL A 174 -4.88 8.96 11.21
C VAL A 174 -5.71 8.35 12.34
N MET A 175 -5.55 7.05 12.62
CA MET A 175 -6.21 6.35 13.73
C MET A 175 -5.48 6.54 15.06
N ALA A 176 -4.19 6.93 15.05
CA ALA A 176 -3.35 6.98 16.24
C ALA A 176 -3.92 7.90 17.35
N PRO A 177 -4.44 9.11 17.07
CA PRO A 177 -5.07 9.95 18.10
C PRO A 177 -6.25 9.28 18.78
N ALA A 178 -7.09 8.56 18.01
CA ALA A 178 -8.25 7.86 18.56
C ALA A 178 -7.83 6.66 19.43
N VAL A 179 -6.82 5.89 19.01
CA VAL A 179 -6.25 4.80 19.82
C VAL A 179 -5.70 5.36 21.13
N ALA A 180 -4.88 6.41 21.07
CA ALA A 180 -4.28 7.04 22.26
C ALA A 180 -5.35 7.58 23.22
N ALA A 181 -6.35 8.30 22.70
CA ALA A 181 -7.44 8.85 23.50
C ALA A 181 -8.27 7.75 24.17
N LEU A 182 -8.65 6.70 23.44
CA LEU A 182 -9.48 5.62 24.00
C LEU A 182 -8.72 4.78 25.03
N VAL A 183 -7.45 4.47 24.78
CA VAL A 183 -6.59 3.80 25.78
C VAL A 183 -6.45 4.69 27.03
N GLY A 184 -6.13 5.98 26.86
CA GLY A 184 -5.96 6.92 27.96
C GLY A 184 -7.22 7.15 28.79
N ILE A 185 -8.38 7.27 28.14
CA ILE A 185 -9.67 7.44 28.83
C ILE A 185 -10.08 6.15 29.57
N SER A 186 -9.88 4.97 28.97
CA SER A 186 -10.41 3.72 29.52
C SER A 186 -9.54 3.09 30.61
N LEU A 187 -8.21 3.30 30.56
CA LEU A 187 -7.27 2.65 31.48
C LEU A 187 -7.53 2.94 32.96
N PRO A 188 -7.81 4.19 33.40
CA PRO A 188 -8.14 4.47 34.81
C PRO A 188 -9.40 3.73 35.30
N PHE A 189 -10.37 3.51 34.42
CA PHE A 189 -11.60 2.80 34.77
C PHE A 189 -11.41 1.29 34.78
N LEU A 190 -10.63 0.74 33.85
CA LEU A 190 -10.21 -0.66 33.89
C LEU A 190 -9.44 -0.95 35.18
N TRP A 191 -8.51 -0.06 35.55
CA TRP A 191 -7.77 -0.15 36.80
C TRP A 191 -8.67 0.00 38.04
N GLY A 192 -9.61 0.95 38.03
CA GLY A 192 -10.59 1.12 39.09
C GLY A 192 -11.51 -0.08 39.25
N ALA A 193 -11.90 -0.73 38.15
CA ALA A 193 -12.68 -1.96 38.15
C ALA A 193 -11.89 -3.14 38.72
N TYR A 194 -10.62 -3.25 38.34
CA TYR A 194 -9.67 -4.25 38.82
C TYR A 194 -9.44 -4.15 40.33
N THR A 195 -9.05 -2.97 40.81
CA THR A 195 -8.76 -2.70 42.23
C THR A 195 -9.99 -2.87 43.13
N ARG A 196 -11.17 -2.47 42.66
CA ARG A 196 -12.45 -2.63 43.38
C ARG A 196 -13.11 -3.99 43.15
N ARG A 197 -12.46 -4.90 42.42
CA ARG A 197 -12.95 -6.26 42.12
C ARG A 197 -14.39 -6.30 41.61
N LYS A 198 -14.71 -5.40 40.68
CA LYS A 198 -16.00 -5.41 40.00
C LYS A 198 -16.15 -6.72 39.19
N PRO A 199 -17.37 -7.15 38.83
CA PRO A 199 -17.58 -8.41 38.10
C PRO A 199 -16.86 -8.48 36.75
N TYR A 200 -16.47 -7.34 36.18
CA TYR A 200 -15.68 -7.22 34.94
C TYR A 200 -14.19 -6.88 35.20
N ALA A 201 -13.68 -7.12 36.41
CA ALA A 201 -12.28 -6.89 36.77
C ALA A 201 -11.29 -7.76 35.97
N TRP A 202 -11.73 -8.92 35.50
CA TRP A 202 -10.96 -9.83 34.65
C TRP A 202 -10.66 -9.26 33.25
N LEU A 203 -11.36 -8.19 32.83
CA LEU A 203 -11.17 -7.58 31.53
C LEU A 203 -9.77 -6.97 31.39
N LEU A 204 -9.22 -6.36 32.44
CA LEU A 204 -7.88 -5.78 32.41
C LEU A 204 -6.78 -6.83 32.11
N PRO A 205 -6.64 -7.92 32.89
CA PRO A 205 -5.64 -8.94 32.58
C PRO A 205 -5.84 -9.58 31.21
N LEU A 206 -7.11 -9.81 30.80
CA LEU A 206 -7.38 -10.37 29.49
C LEU A 206 -6.88 -9.44 28.38
N LEU A 207 -7.17 -8.14 28.47
CA LEU A 207 -6.75 -7.18 27.44
C LEU A 207 -5.23 -7.03 27.37
N VAL A 208 -4.51 -7.18 28.50
CA VAL A 208 -3.04 -7.27 28.50
C VAL A 208 -2.58 -8.49 27.70
N GLY A 209 -3.17 -9.67 27.96
CA GLY A 209 -2.84 -10.90 27.24
C GLY A 209 -3.13 -10.80 25.74
N VAL A 210 -4.29 -10.29 25.36
CA VAL A 210 -4.68 -10.09 23.95
C VAL A 210 -3.74 -9.10 23.25
N THR A 211 -3.38 -8.00 23.92
CA THR A 211 -2.42 -7.01 23.39
C THR A 211 -1.06 -7.65 23.15
N ALA A 212 -0.57 -8.48 24.09
CA ALA A 212 0.68 -9.20 23.94
C ALA A 212 0.65 -10.23 22.80
N VAL A 213 -0.46 -10.96 22.63
CA VAL A 213 -0.63 -11.90 21.51
C VAL A 213 -0.59 -11.17 20.17
N ILE A 214 -1.27 -10.02 20.05
CA ILE A 214 -1.23 -9.20 18.84
C ILE A 214 0.20 -8.71 18.57
N ALA A 215 0.90 -8.22 19.59
CA ALA A 215 2.29 -7.78 19.44
C ALA A 215 3.21 -8.93 19.00
N VAL A 216 3.03 -10.14 19.55
CA VAL A 216 3.76 -11.35 19.13
C VAL A 216 3.46 -11.71 17.68
N MET A 217 2.19 -11.69 17.26
CA MET A 217 1.80 -11.94 15.87
C MET A 217 2.45 -10.94 14.91
N ILE A 218 2.41 -9.65 15.24
CA ILE A 218 3.00 -8.58 14.43
C ILE A 218 4.51 -8.75 14.30
N LEU A 219 5.20 -9.01 15.41
CA LEU A 219 6.64 -9.27 15.42
C LEU A 219 7.02 -10.55 14.65
N GLY A 220 6.11 -11.51 14.58
CA GLY A 220 6.26 -12.75 13.84
C GLY A 220 6.19 -12.60 12.32
N TYR A 221 5.60 -11.54 11.77
CA TYR A 221 5.38 -11.45 10.32
C TYR A 221 6.68 -11.37 9.50
N ALA A 222 7.62 -10.53 9.93
CA ALA A 222 8.91 -10.39 9.26
C ALA A 222 9.99 -11.30 9.83
N GLY A 223 9.80 -11.79 11.07
CA GLY A 223 10.79 -12.63 11.77
C GLY A 223 12.13 -11.96 12.06
N THR A 224 12.24 -10.64 11.86
CA THR A 224 13.51 -9.89 12.04
C THR A 224 13.84 -9.60 13.50
N MET A 225 12.84 -9.59 14.38
CA MET A 225 12.98 -9.31 15.81
C MET A 225 12.38 -10.42 16.68
N THR A 226 12.71 -11.69 16.38
CA THR A 226 12.21 -12.86 17.14
C THR A 226 12.57 -12.81 18.63
N TRP A 227 13.71 -12.24 19.00
CA TRP A 227 14.09 -12.03 20.40
C TRP A 227 13.06 -11.16 21.14
N LEU A 228 12.61 -10.06 20.52
CA LEU A 228 11.62 -9.14 21.08
C LEU A 228 10.25 -9.80 21.18
N MET A 229 9.90 -10.62 20.18
CA MET A 229 8.67 -11.41 20.18
C MET A 229 8.58 -12.29 21.43
N TRP A 230 9.64 -13.04 21.75
CA TRP A 230 9.67 -13.90 22.94
C TRP A 230 9.62 -13.11 24.24
N ILE A 231 10.34 -11.98 24.34
CA ILE A 231 10.31 -11.11 25.53
C ILE A 231 8.90 -10.57 25.76
N VAL A 232 8.25 -10.01 24.73
CA VAL A 232 6.89 -9.46 24.84
C VAL A 232 5.88 -10.55 25.18
N GLY A 233 6.01 -11.74 24.58
CA GLY A 233 5.17 -12.89 24.92
C GLY A 233 5.29 -13.30 26.39
N LEU A 234 6.52 -13.40 26.92
CA LEU A 234 6.77 -13.77 28.31
C LEU A 234 6.29 -12.69 29.30
N LEU A 235 6.54 -11.41 29.00
CA LEU A 235 6.03 -10.29 29.80
C LEU A 235 4.50 -10.23 29.79
N GLY A 236 3.88 -10.45 28.64
CA GLY A 236 2.43 -10.47 28.50
C GLY A 236 1.77 -11.61 29.27
N LEU A 237 2.33 -12.81 29.16
CA LEU A 237 1.86 -13.99 29.89
C LEU A 237 2.00 -13.80 31.41
N THR A 238 3.18 -13.36 31.87
CA THR A 238 3.44 -13.13 33.30
C THR A 238 2.59 -11.99 33.86
N GLY A 239 2.40 -10.90 33.13
CA GLY A 239 1.51 -9.80 33.50
C GLY A 239 0.05 -10.22 33.57
N MET A 240 -0.45 -10.93 32.56
CA MET A 240 -1.83 -11.46 32.54
C MET A 240 -2.09 -12.41 33.71
N ILE A 241 -1.25 -13.44 33.88
CA ILE A 241 -1.40 -14.43 34.95
C ILE A 241 -1.22 -13.77 36.32
N GLY A 242 -0.21 -12.91 36.48
CA GLY A 242 0.04 -12.20 37.74
C GLY A 242 -1.14 -11.33 38.16
N LEU A 243 -1.73 -10.60 37.21
CA LEU A 243 -2.94 -9.80 37.46
C LEU A 243 -4.15 -10.68 37.77
N LEU A 244 -4.34 -11.82 37.10
CA LEU A 244 -5.41 -12.77 37.39
C LEU A 244 -5.26 -13.40 38.78
N VAL A 245 -4.08 -13.91 39.12
CA VAL A 245 -3.80 -14.49 40.43
C VAL A 245 -4.03 -13.44 41.52
N ASN A 246 -3.57 -12.21 41.32
CA ASN A 246 -3.73 -11.13 42.30
C ASN A 246 -5.20 -10.70 42.50
N LEU A 247 -6.13 -10.98 41.56
CA LEU A 247 -7.56 -10.77 41.78
C LEU A 247 -8.11 -11.69 42.88
N TYR A 248 -7.67 -12.94 42.91
CA TYR A 248 -8.16 -13.95 43.85
C TYR A 248 -7.29 -14.07 45.11
N ALA A 249 -5.98 -13.89 44.99
CA ALA A 249 -5.00 -13.99 46.07
C ALA A 249 -4.14 -12.70 46.12
N PRO A 250 -4.66 -11.61 46.71
CA PRO A 250 -4.02 -10.30 46.65
C PRO A 250 -2.68 -10.28 47.40
N ARG A 251 -1.62 -9.88 46.71
CA ARG A 251 -0.30 -9.64 47.31
C ARG A 251 0.32 -8.40 46.69
N ARG A 252 0.69 -7.41 47.52
CA ARG A 252 1.20 -6.11 47.04
C ARG A 252 2.41 -6.24 46.11
N TRP A 253 3.35 -7.13 46.43
CA TRP A 253 4.52 -7.37 45.60
C TRP A 253 4.15 -8.00 44.25
N LEU A 254 3.21 -8.96 44.23
CA LEU A 254 2.73 -9.60 43.01
C LEU A 254 1.98 -8.61 42.12
N GLN A 255 1.16 -7.74 42.73
CA GLN A 255 0.47 -6.67 42.03
C GLN A 255 1.47 -5.73 41.34
N ASN A 256 2.49 -5.28 42.05
CA ASN A 256 3.50 -4.38 41.48
C ASN A 256 4.26 -5.03 40.33
N LEU A 257 4.70 -6.28 40.49
CA LEU A 257 5.37 -7.02 39.41
C LEU A 257 4.45 -7.21 38.21
N ALA A 258 3.19 -7.60 38.41
CA ALA A 258 2.23 -7.81 37.34
C ALA A 258 1.87 -6.53 36.58
N ILE A 259 1.84 -5.38 37.27
CA ILE A 259 1.69 -4.06 36.62
C ILE A 259 2.91 -3.76 35.73
N ILE A 260 4.13 -3.93 36.27
CA ILE A 260 5.36 -3.64 35.53
C ILE A 260 5.43 -4.50 34.26
N THR A 261 5.19 -5.80 34.38
CA THR A 261 5.22 -6.70 33.22
C THR A 261 4.08 -6.44 32.25
N ALA A 262 2.87 -6.11 32.72
CA ALA A 262 1.75 -5.74 31.86
C ALA A 262 2.01 -4.45 31.06
N ILE A 263 2.54 -3.41 31.71
CA ILE A 263 2.91 -2.16 31.03
C ILE A 263 4.00 -2.44 30.00
N ALA A 264 5.07 -3.14 30.40
CA ALA A 264 6.16 -3.48 29.51
C ALA A 264 5.69 -4.31 28.30
N ALA A 265 4.79 -5.28 28.49
CA ALA A 265 4.22 -6.07 27.40
C ALA A 265 3.44 -5.22 26.39
N CYS A 266 2.72 -4.20 26.86
CA CYS A 266 1.92 -3.33 26.00
C CYS A 266 2.74 -2.26 25.27
N THR A 267 3.86 -1.81 25.84
CA THR A 267 4.62 -0.68 25.31
C THR A 267 5.94 -1.05 24.65
N LEU A 268 6.58 -2.16 25.03
CA LEU A 268 7.94 -2.47 24.58
C LEU A 268 8.02 -2.63 23.06
N ALA A 269 7.12 -3.40 22.44
CA ALA A 269 7.11 -3.58 20.99
C ALA A 269 6.93 -2.27 20.20
N PRO A 270 5.86 -1.46 20.43
CA PRO A 270 5.71 -0.19 19.71
C PRO A 270 6.82 0.81 20.00
N THR A 271 7.41 0.82 21.21
CA THR A 271 8.58 1.65 21.52
C THR A 271 9.80 1.22 20.72
N VAL A 272 10.12 -0.07 20.67
CA VAL A 272 11.26 -0.56 19.87
C VAL A 272 11.03 -0.30 18.38
N TYR A 273 9.81 -0.50 17.87
CA TYR A 273 9.46 -0.16 16.48
C TYR A 273 9.65 1.33 16.19
N THR A 274 9.23 2.20 17.11
CA THR A 274 9.43 3.66 16.98
C THR A 274 10.92 4.00 16.94
N LEU A 275 11.71 3.45 17.87
CA LEU A 275 13.16 3.68 17.90
C LEU A 275 13.85 3.16 16.64
N ALA A 276 13.46 1.98 16.15
CA ALA A 276 13.99 1.41 14.91
C ALA A 276 13.66 2.28 13.70
N THR A 277 12.44 2.86 13.66
CA THR A 277 12.03 3.77 12.59
C THR A 277 12.83 5.07 12.61
N VAL A 278 13.05 5.66 13.79
CA VAL A 278 13.75 6.96 13.91
C VAL A 278 15.26 6.83 13.71
N ASN A 279 15.84 5.67 14.04
CA ASN A 279 17.30 5.47 14.01
C ASN A 279 17.87 5.03 12.64
N VAL A 280 17.04 4.85 11.62
CA VAL A 280 17.50 4.42 10.29
C VAL A 280 17.02 5.38 9.21
N ALA A 281 17.92 5.74 8.29
CA ALA A 281 17.55 6.50 7.10
C ALA A 281 16.63 5.64 6.21
N HIS A 282 15.45 6.18 5.91
CA HIS A 282 14.47 5.50 5.07
C HIS A 282 14.69 5.86 3.60
N THR A 283 14.70 4.84 2.74
CA THR A 283 14.80 4.99 1.29
C THR A 283 13.62 4.33 0.60
N GLY A 284 13.32 4.81 -0.60
CA GLY A 284 12.22 4.32 -1.42
C GLY A 284 10.99 5.22 -1.37
N SER A 285 9.89 4.66 -1.82
CA SER A 285 8.72 5.41 -2.29
C SER A 285 7.53 5.39 -1.33
N ILE A 286 7.61 4.57 -0.28
CA ILE A 286 6.55 4.42 0.73
C ILE A 286 7.16 4.55 2.13
N PRO A 287 6.63 5.44 2.98
CA PRO A 287 6.97 5.46 4.40
C PRO A 287 6.60 4.13 5.08
N THR A 288 7.56 3.53 5.79
CA THR A 288 7.36 2.31 6.59
C THR A 288 7.71 2.54 8.05
N ALA A 289 6.96 1.88 8.94
CA ALA A 289 7.28 1.81 10.35
C ALA A 289 8.04 0.51 10.68
N GLY A 290 9.00 0.60 11.60
CA GLY A 290 9.76 -0.51 12.15
C GLY A 290 11.20 -0.59 11.63
N PRO A 291 11.84 -1.76 11.77
CA PRO A 291 13.24 -1.96 11.36
C PRO A 291 13.45 -2.02 9.84
N SER A 292 12.38 -2.10 9.06
CA SER A 292 12.46 -2.10 7.61
C SER A 292 12.69 -0.68 7.09
N SER A 293 13.91 -0.39 6.64
CA SER A 293 14.32 0.93 6.16
C SER A 293 14.09 1.18 4.66
N THR A 294 13.67 0.15 3.92
CA THR A 294 13.35 0.27 2.50
C THR A 294 12.06 -0.46 2.20
N ALA A 295 11.02 0.30 1.85
CA ALA A 295 9.78 -0.22 1.32
C ALA A 295 9.88 -0.31 -0.20
N MET A 296 9.52 -1.45 -0.79
CA MET A 296 9.27 -1.56 -2.22
C MET A 296 10.49 -1.31 -3.14
N ARG A 297 11.63 -1.97 -2.84
CA ARG A 297 12.84 -1.93 -3.69
C ARG A 297 12.52 -2.28 -5.15
N GLY A 298 12.91 -1.39 -6.07
CA GLY A 298 12.80 -1.61 -7.52
C GLY A 298 11.40 -1.43 -8.09
N SER A 299 10.44 -0.87 -7.33
CA SER A 299 9.06 -0.70 -7.78
C SER A 299 8.75 0.66 -8.41
N ASN A 300 9.50 1.73 -8.05
CA ASN A 300 9.17 3.11 -8.41
C ASN A 300 10.31 3.86 -9.08
N ASN A 301 10.95 3.25 -10.09
CA ASN A 301 12.01 3.87 -10.90
C ASN A 301 13.20 4.45 -10.09
N GLU A 302 13.39 4.02 -8.85
CA GLU A 302 14.35 4.61 -7.89
C GLU A 302 15.80 4.53 -8.36
N THR A 303 16.11 3.55 -9.23
CA THR A 303 17.39 3.37 -9.91
C THR A 303 17.26 3.43 -11.43
N SER A 304 16.09 3.80 -11.95
CA SER A 304 15.81 3.77 -13.38
C SER A 304 16.52 4.93 -14.05
N GLN A 305 17.43 4.60 -14.98
CA GLN A 305 18.08 5.57 -15.85
C GLN A 305 17.67 5.30 -17.28
N ALA A 306 17.39 6.36 -18.02
CA ALA A 306 17.18 6.22 -19.45
C ALA A 306 18.49 5.89 -20.15
N ASN A 307 18.40 5.16 -21.26
CA ASN A 307 19.54 4.87 -22.12
C ASN A 307 20.26 6.15 -22.51
N SER A 308 21.57 6.20 -22.30
CA SER A 308 22.39 7.38 -22.58
C SER A 308 22.39 7.75 -24.06
N GLN A 309 22.32 6.78 -24.98
CA GLN A 309 22.22 7.01 -26.42
C GLN A 309 20.87 7.63 -26.79
N LEU A 310 19.77 7.17 -26.18
CA LEU A 310 18.45 7.78 -26.37
C LEU A 310 18.47 9.25 -25.94
N VAL A 311 18.96 9.51 -24.72
CA VAL A 311 19.00 10.86 -24.17
C VAL A 311 19.90 11.77 -25.01
N GLN A 312 21.09 11.32 -25.40
CA GLN A 312 21.99 12.09 -26.25
C GLN A 312 21.37 12.39 -27.61
N TYR A 313 20.75 11.40 -28.24
CA TYR A 313 20.07 11.59 -29.52
C TYR A 313 18.96 12.65 -29.40
N LEU A 314 18.09 12.51 -28.39
CA LEU A 314 16.99 13.45 -28.17
C LEU A 314 17.49 14.88 -27.91
N LEU A 315 18.53 15.05 -27.09
CA LEU A 315 19.11 16.37 -26.77
C LEU A 315 19.72 17.03 -28.01
N GLN A 316 20.40 16.26 -28.86
CA GLN A 316 21.00 16.77 -30.10
C GLN A 316 19.94 17.17 -31.14
N HIS A 317 18.78 16.51 -31.14
CA HIS A 317 17.76 16.67 -32.19
C HIS A 317 16.46 17.34 -31.72
N GLN A 318 16.43 17.90 -30.50
CA GLN A 318 15.26 18.55 -29.91
C GLN A 318 14.77 19.75 -30.75
N ASN A 319 15.67 20.46 -31.43
CA ASN A 319 15.38 21.55 -32.36
C ASN A 319 14.39 22.61 -31.80
N GLY A 320 14.53 22.95 -30.51
CA GLY A 320 13.68 23.94 -29.83
C GLY A 320 12.28 23.47 -29.44
N ALA A 321 11.96 22.18 -29.62
CA ALA A 321 10.70 21.61 -29.14
C ALA A 321 10.59 21.76 -27.62
N THR A 322 9.41 22.13 -27.14
CA THR A 322 9.14 22.32 -25.70
C THR A 322 9.34 21.03 -24.91
N TRP A 323 8.96 19.89 -25.49
CA TRP A 323 9.08 18.58 -24.86
C TRP A 323 10.14 17.77 -25.60
N LEU A 324 11.08 17.20 -24.84
CA LEU A 324 12.17 16.39 -25.37
C LEU A 324 11.62 15.17 -26.13
N VAL A 325 10.63 14.50 -25.53
CA VAL A 325 9.89 13.37 -26.11
C VAL A 325 8.53 13.24 -25.42
N ALA A 326 7.56 12.64 -26.11
CA ALA A 326 6.29 12.22 -25.53
C ALA A 326 6.28 10.70 -25.28
N VAL A 327 5.65 10.28 -24.19
CA VAL A 327 5.50 8.87 -23.76
C VAL A 327 4.10 8.63 -23.22
N ALA A 328 3.73 7.35 -23.07
CA ALA A 328 2.36 7.00 -22.66
C ALA A 328 2.06 7.42 -21.22
N SER A 329 3.03 7.34 -20.30
CA SER A 329 2.78 7.48 -18.87
C SER A 329 3.88 8.22 -18.11
N ALA A 330 3.56 8.72 -16.91
CA ALA A 330 4.52 9.36 -16.02
C ALA A 330 5.63 8.38 -15.61
N ASN A 331 5.30 7.10 -15.41
CA ASN A 331 6.26 6.04 -15.12
C ASN A 331 7.29 5.86 -16.24
N GLU A 332 6.90 5.96 -17.50
CA GLU A 332 7.84 5.91 -18.63
C GLU A 332 8.66 7.20 -18.76
N SER A 333 8.06 8.35 -18.38
CA SER A 333 8.73 9.65 -18.52
C SER A 333 9.84 9.87 -17.50
N ALA A 334 9.71 9.30 -16.29
CA ALA A 334 10.53 9.64 -15.14
C ALA A 334 12.03 9.45 -15.39
N ALA A 335 12.43 8.30 -15.92
CA ALA A 335 13.85 7.99 -16.17
C ALA A 335 14.46 8.95 -17.21
N ILE A 336 13.71 9.29 -18.26
CA ILE A 336 14.16 10.22 -19.30
C ILE A 336 14.29 11.63 -18.73
N GLN A 337 13.33 12.10 -17.92
CA GLN A 337 13.39 13.41 -17.27
C GLN A 337 14.59 13.53 -16.33
N LEU A 338 14.81 12.53 -15.48
CA LEU A 338 15.89 12.53 -14.50
C LEU A 338 17.27 12.46 -15.16
N THR A 339 17.44 11.64 -16.20
CA THR A 339 18.72 11.52 -16.91
C THR A 339 19.02 12.72 -17.82
N SER A 340 18.01 13.29 -18.48
CA SER A 340 18.21 14.41 -19.42
C SER A 340 18.16 15.80 -18.77
N GLY A 341 17.50 15.94 -17.62
CA GLY A 341 17.17 17.24 -17.03
C GLY A 341 16.17 18.06 -17.85
N GLN A 342 15.50 17.46 -18.84
CA GLN A 342 14.57 18.12 -19.76
C GLN A 342 13.11 17.69 -19.52
N PRO A 343 12.13 18.54 -19.89
CA PRO A 343 10.72 18.19 -19.83
C PRO A 343 10.36 17.05 -20.81
N VAL A 344 9.66 16.04 -20.32
CA VAL A 344 9.11 14.91 -21.10
C VAL A 344 7.60 14.87 -20.91
N MET A 345 6.85 14.72 -22.01
CA MET A 345 5.39 14.74 -21.98
C MET A 345 4.83 13.35 -21.65
N ALA A 346 4.18 13.19 -20.51
CA ALA A 346 3.38 12.01 -20.19
C ALA A 346 1.93 12.22 -20.66
N VAL A 347 1.55 11.58 -21.76
CA VAL A 347 0.26 11.84 -22.42
C VAL A 347 -0.92 11.27 -21.63
N GLY A 348 -0.72 10.18 -20.88
CA GLY A 348 -1.80 9.43 -20.23
C GLY A 348 -1.81 9.38 -18.70
N GLY A 349 -1.25 10.38 -18.03
CA GLY A 349 -1.19 10.40 -16.57
C GLY A 349 -0.22 9.35 -16.00
N PHE A 350 -0.48 8.86 -14.77
CA PHE A 350 0.47 8.00 -14.05
C PHE A 350 0.70 6.64 -14.73
N ASN A 351 -0.36 5.96 -15.17
CA ASN A 351 -0.31 4.62 -15.78
C ASN A 351 -0.59 4.61 -17.29
N GLY A 352 -0.84 5.76 -17.92
CA GLY A 352 -1.14 5.85 -19.35
C GLY A 352 -2.62 5.71 -19.72
N SER A 353 -3.51 5.65 -18.74
CA SER A 353 -4.96 5.45 -18.93
C SER A 353 -5.79 6.73 -18.89
N ASP A 354 -5.27 7.83 -18.35
CA ASP A 354 -5.98 9.11 -18.32
C ASP A 354 -6.01 9.73 -19.72
N THR A 355 -7.03 10.51 -20.06
CA THR A 355 -7.18 11.15 -21.38
C THR A 355 -7.18 12.68 -21.32
N PRO A 356 -6.11 13.31 -20.77
CA PRO A 356 -6.07 14.76 -20.60
C PRO A 356 -5.92 15.53 -21.93
N LEU A 357 -5.50 14.84 -22.99
CA LEU A 357 -5.18 15.43 -24.29
C LEU A 357 -5.87 14.63 -25.40
N THR A 358 -6.65 15.30 -26.24
CA THR A 358 -7.27 14.64 -27.41
C THR A 358 -6.25 14.43 -28.53
N LEU A 359 -6.53 13.51 -29.45
CA LEU A 359 -5.68 13.30 -30.63
C LEU A 359 -5.48 14.58 -31.44
N GLU A 360 -6.54 15.36 -31.65
CA GLU A 360 -6.46 16.64 -32.40
C GLU A 360 -5.61 17.68 -31.68
N GLN A 361 -5.70 17.77 -30.35
CA GLN A 361 -4.82 18.63 -29.57
C GLN A 361 -3.36 18.18 -29.64
N PHE A 362 -3.11 16.86 -29.60
CA PHE A 362 -1.76 16.31 -29.76
C PHE A 362 -1.18 16.61 -31.15
N LYS A 363 -1.95 16.39 -32.23
CA LYS A 363 -1.56 16.76 -33.60
C LYS A 363 -1.22 18.25 -33.70
N GLN A 364 -2.02 19.12 -33.08
CA GLN A 364 -1.73 20.56 -33.07
C GLN A 364 -0.40 20.86 -32.39
N LEU A 365 -0.06 20.20 -31.27
CA LEU A 365 1.23 20.36 -30.59
C LEU A 365 2.41 19.91 -31.47
N VAL A 366 2.24 18.84 -32.23
CA VAL A 366 3.22 18.39 -33.23
C VAL A 366 3.38 19.42 -34.35
N LYS A 367 2.27 19.89 -34.92
CA LYS A 367 2.24 20.87 -36.01
C LYS A 367 2.93 22.19 -35.64
N VAL A 368 2.70 22.71 -34.43
CA VAL A 368 3.39 23.91 -33.93
C VAL A 368 4.82 23.65 -33.46
N GLY A 369 5.30 22.41 -33.56
CA GLY A 369 6.68 22.03 -33.24
C GLY A 369 6.99 21.90 -31.74
N LYS A 370 5.96 21.82 -30.87
CA LYS A 370 6.16 21.65 -29.42
C LYS A 370 6.55 20.24 -29.03
N VAL A 371 6.19 19.24 -29.84
CA VAL A 371 6.54 17.83 -29.68
C VAL A 371 7.07 17.31 -31.01
N LYS A 372 8.24 16.70 -31.00
CA LYS A 372 8.88 16.15 -32.20
C LYS A 372 8.98 14.62 -32.17
N TYR A 373 9.15 14.05 -30.98
CA TYR A 373 9.38 12.63 -30.81
C TYR A 373 8.33 12.00 -29.91
N TYR A 374 8.00 10.73 -30.19
CA TYR A 374 7.22 9.87 -29.30
C TYR A 374 7.98 8.55 -29.10
N ALA A 375 8.15 8.11 -27.85
CA ALA A 375 8.81 6.86 -27.52
C ALA A 375 7.80 5.82 -27.01
N ILE A 376 7.91 4.59 -27.51
CA ILE A 376 7.11 3.44 -27.09
C ILE A 376 8.05 2.37 -26.56
N GLY A 377 7.88 1.92 -25.32
CA GLY A 377 8.73 0.87 -24.74
C GLY A 377 8.71 -0.42 -25.56
N SER A 378 9.89 -0.99 -25.84
CA SER A 378 10.07 -2.21 -26.65
C SER A 378 9.59 -3.47 -25.93
N HIS A 379 9.63 -3.45 -24.60
CA HIS A 379 9.07 -4.51 -23.75
C HIS A 379 7.66 -4.09 -23.37
N GLY A 380 6.65 -4.88 -23.76
CA GLY A 380 5.22 -4.70 -23.45
C GLY A 380 4.85 -4.79 -21.97
N ARG A 381 5.73 -4.34 -21.06
CA ARG A 381 5.47 -4.07 -19.65
C ARG A 381 4.90 -2.67 -19.40
N GLY A 382 4.64 -1.90 -20.47
CA GLY A 382 3.86 -0.67 -20.39
C GLY A 382 2.46 -0.99 -19.88
N GLY A 383 2.00 -0.25 -18.88
CA GLY A 383 0.70 -0.41 -18.20
C GLY A 383 -0.53 -0.18 -19.08
N GLY A 384 -0.45 -0.43 -20.38
CA GLY A 384 -1.58 -0.62 -21.27
C GLY A 384 -2.13 -2.03 -21.11
N GLY A 385 -2.87 -2.27 -20.03
CA GLY A 385 -3.86 -3.35 -20.07
C GLY A 385 -4.78 -3.16 -21.28
N PRO A 386 -5.32 -4.25 -21.87
CA PRO A 386 -6.25 -4.14 -22.98
C PRO A 386 -7.48 -3.32 -22.55
N GLY A 387 -7.51 -2.03 -22.94
CA GLY A 387 -8.57 -1.08 -22.57
C GLY A 387 -8.15 0.32 -22.07
N GLY A 388 -6.85 0.69 -22.07
CA GLY A 388 -6.38 2.01 -21.58
C GLY A 388 -6.50 3.18 -22.59
N GLY A 389 -6.98 4.34 -22.12
CA GLY A 389 -7.54 5.45 -22.91
C GLY A 389 -6.66 6.24 -23.89
N ASN A 390 -5.40 5.92 -24.18
CA ASN A 390 -4.58 6.67 -25.16
C ASN A 390 -4.22 5.91 -26.43
N ASN A 391 -5.02 4.88 -26.74
CA ASN A 391 -4.80 4.07 -27.93
C ASN A 391 -4.82 4.89 -29.23
N GLU A 392 -5.58 5.99 -29.31
CA GLU A 392 -5.69 6.78 -30.54
C GLU A 392 -4.40 7.54 -30.87
N ILE A 393 -3.77 8.19 -29.89
CA ILE A 393 -2.50 8.90 -30.09
C ILE A 393 -1.39 7.89 -30.41
N ALA A 394 -1.29 6.81 -29.64
CA ALA A 394 -0.28 5.79 -29.88
C ALA A 394 -0.48 5.09 -31.24
N ALA A 395 -1.72 4.81 -31.66
CA ALA A 395 -2.03 4.24 -32.97
C ALA A 395 -1.70 5.20 -34.11
N TRP A 396 -2.07 6.49 -33.97
CA TRP A 396 -1.72 7.52 -34.94
C TRP A 396 -0.20 7.65 -35.09
N VAL A 397 0.55 7.74 -33.98
CA VAL A 397 2.02 7.78 -33.97
C VAL A 397 2.63 6.59 -34.71
N LYS A 398 2.12 5.37 -34.46
CA LYS A 398 2.60 4.16 -35.15
C LYS A 398 2.30 4.18 -36.65
N GLN A 399 1.21 4.81 -37.06
CA GLN A 399 0.78 4.87 -38.45
C GLN A 399 1.51 5.95 -39.25
N THR A 400 1.78 7.11 -38.65
CA THR A 400 2.31 8.28 -39.37
C THR A 400 3.74 8.66 -39.00
N GLY A 401 4.23 8.19 -37.85
CA GLY A 401 5.57 8.48 -37.37
C GLY A 401 6.63 7.68 -38.12
N THR A 402 7.79 8.29 -38.34
CA THR A 402 8.94 7.60 -38.93
C THR A 402 9.80 7.01 -37.82
N VAL A 403 10.13 5.72 -37.89
CA VAL A 403 10.99 5.07 -36.90
C VAL A 403 12.41 5.58 -37.04
N VAL A 404 12.96 6.04 -35.92
CA VAL A 404 14.31 6.59 -35.85
C VAL A 404 15.25 5.57 -35.21
N ASN A 405 16.37 5.31 -35.88
CA ASN A 405 17.47 4.57 -35.27
C ASN A 405 18.37 5.53 -34.49
N TYR A 406 18.20 5.55 -33.16
CA TYR A 406 19.04 6.34 -32.25
C TYR A 406 20.25 5.56 -31.71
N GLY A 407 20.48 4.32 -32.17
CA GLY A 407 21.59 3.46 -31.76
C GLY A 407 21.34 2.58 -30.53
N GLY A 408 20.13 2.60 -29.96
CA GLY A 408 19.71 1.71 -28.86
C GLY A 408 18.40 0.97 -29.17
N SER A 409 17.94 0.12 -28.23
CA SER A 409 16.81 -0.79 -28.44
C SER A 409 15.74 -0.80 -27.33
N ASP A 410 15.91 0.01 -26.28
CA ASP A 410 15.01 0.02 -25.11
C ASP A 410 13.61 0.55 -25.42
N VAL A 411 13.51 1.46 -26.41
CA VAL A 411 12.26 2.00 -26.93
C VAL A 411 12.27 2.02 -28.45
N THR A 412 11.09 1.92 -29.06
CA THR A 412 10.90 2.35 -30.44
C THR A 412 10.64 3.84 -30.45
N LEU A 413 11.54 4.61 -31.06
CA LEU A 413 11.44 6.06 -31.17
C LEU A 413 10.81 6.45 -32.51
N TYR A 414 9.74 7.24 -32.46
CA TYR A 414 9.05 7.76 -33.64
C TYR A 414 9.30 9.27 -33.75
N GLU A 415 9.74 9.73 -34.92
CA GLU A 415 9.75 11.14 -35.31
C GLU A 415 8.40 11.52 -35.94
N LEU A 416 7.83 12.63 -35.48
CA LEU A 416 6.51 13.10 -35.88
C LEU A 416 6.66 14.25 -36.89
N SER A 417 5.99 14.13 -38.03
CA SER A 417 5.96 15.16 -39.06
C SER A 417 5.05 16.33 -38.67
N ARG A 418 5.41 17.55 -39.10
CA ARG A 418 4.62 18.77 -38.90
C ARG A 418 3.54 18.98 -39.97
N GLU A 419 3.50 18.13 -41.00
CA GLU A 419 2.60 18.24 -42.15
C GLU A 419 1.15 17.86 -41.84
#